data_AF-A0A4U5PBN6-F1
#
_entry.id   AF-A0A4U5PBN6-F1
#
_cell.length_a   1.000
_cell.length_b   1.000
_cell.length_c   1.000
_cell.angle_alpha   90.00
_cell.angle_beta   90.00
_cell.angle_gamma   90.00
#
_symmetry.space_group_name_H-M   'P 1'
#
loop_
_entity.id
_entity.type
_entity.pdbx_description
1 polymer ?
#
loop_
_entity_poly.entity_id
_entity_poly.type
_entity_poly.pdbx_seq_one_letter_code
_entity_poly.pdbx_strand_id
1 'polypeptide(L)'
;MSLFNKRFKKPKNLRSKEPESLAKESDDEQPINFDDIREVQEQRRRQNGFTAVECAVGKELAKEFNDLDEDPFRMKGGGQLRLSDDRKAQLAAQDIEQGIREQFKKESLLRDEHEEMKKFIEDELRKRKALKSEEGASSSKQAKPHELSDEALMVKAAEKIKGYTSKKADELLSNQMLAGIPEVDLGINARISNIMETEQKKNALWRKMQGLAPEEPEEKKAKRARF
;
A
#
# COMPACT_ATOMS: atom_id res chain seq x y z
N MET A 1 37.02 41.17 -45.98
CA MET A 1 36.53 42.47 -45.44
C MET A 1 35.57 42.17 -44.29
N SER A 2 36.07 42.32 -43.07
CA SER A 2 35.32 42.24 -41.81
C SER A 2 34.68 43.59 -41.56
N LEU A 3 33.36 43.68 -41.35
CA LEU A 3 32.70 44.78 -40.62
C LEU A 3 31.24 44.41 -40.27
N PHE A 4 31.02 43.62 -39.22
CA PHE A 4 29.79 43.74 -38.40
C PHE A 4 30.13 43.38 -36.95
N ASN A 5 30.82 44.31 -36.28
CA ASN A 5 30.97 44.29 -34.82
C ASN A 5 29.60 44.56 -34.17
N LYS A 6 28.80 43.51 -33.98
CA LYS A 6 27.64 43.58 -33.08
C LYS A 6 28.16 43.70 -31.65
N ARG A 7 28.21 44.93 -31.13
CA ARG A 7 28.39 45.19 -29.70
C ARG A 7 27.27 44.48 -28.94
N PHE A 8 27.60 43.42 -28.21
CA PHE A 8 26.72 42.85 -27.20
C PHE A 8 26.53 43.89 -26.09
N LYS A 9 25.41 44.63 -26.12
CA LYS A 9 25.01 45.45 -24.99
C LYS A 9 24.59 44.49 -23.87
N LYS A 10 25.28 44.54 -22.72
CA LYS A 10 24.86 43.84 -21.51
C LYS A 10 23.41 44.23 -21.19
N PRO A 11 22.55 43.30 -20.73
CA PRO A 11 21.19 43.65 -20.34
C PRO A 11 21.27 44.70 -19.22
N LYS A 12 20.65 45.86 -19.45
CA LYS A 12 20.51 46.88 -18.40
C LYS A 12 19.51 46.35 -17.38
N ASN A 13 19.93 46.29 -16.11
CA ASN A 13 18.99 46.08 -15.01
C ASN A 13 18.03 47.29 -14.98
N LEU A 14 16.74 47.05 -15.21
CA LEU A 14 15.69 48.10 -15.29
C LEU A 14 15.35 48.74 -13.94
N ARG A 15 16.10 48.45 -12.87
CA ARG A 15 15.92 49.08 -11.57
C ARG A 15 17.05 50.09 -11.32
N SER A 16 16.87 51.29 -11.83
CA SER A 16 17.60 52.47 -11.31
C SER A 16 16.86 52.96 -10.06
N LYS A 17 17.51 52.90 -8.90
CA LYS A 17 17.13 53.76 -7.78
C LYS A 17 17.50 55.18 -8.17
N GLU A 18 16.51 56.05 -8.34
CA GLU A 18 16.81 57.47 -8.51
C GLU A 18 17.46 58.03 -7.23
N PRO A 19 18.42 58.96 -7.36
CA PRO A 19 18.99 59.66 -6.21
C PRO A 19 17.93 60.58 -5.59
N GLU A 20 17.78 60.54 -4.27
CA GLU A 20 16.76 61.24 -3.47
C GLU A 20 16.77 62.80 -3.56
N SER A 21 17.59 63.41 -4.42
CA SER A 21 17.82 64.86 -4.44
C SER A 21 17.20 65.62 -5.62
N LEU A 22 16.28 65.03 -6.37
CA LEU A 22 15.57 65.70 -7.47
C LEU A 22 14.04 65.49 -7.42
N ALA A 23 13.49 65.33 -6.22
CA ALA A 23 12.06 65.55 -5.98
C ALA A 23 11.76 67.06 -6.09
N LYS A 24 11.69 67.58 -7.32
CA LYS A 24 10.93 68.79 -7.56
C LYS A 24 9.46 68.41 -7.34
N GLU A 25 8.87 68.97 -6.29
CA GLU A 25 7.42 69.02 -6.06
C GLU A 25 6.77 69.71 -7.27
N SER A 26 6.49 68.94 -8.32
CA SER A 26 5.42 69.26 -9.26
C SER A 26 4.19 68.55 -8.72
N ASP A 27 3.52 69.22 -7.80
CA ASP A 27 2.28 68.82 -7.13
C ASP A 27 1.06 68.96 -8.07
N ASP A 28 1.24 68.54 -9.32
CA ASP A 28 0.13 68.25 -10.22
C ASP A 28 -0.22 66.79 -9.98
N GLU A 29 -0.97 66.51 -8.91
CA GLU A 29 -1.71 65.25 -8.72
C GLU A 29 -2.75 65.13 -9.83
N GLN A 30 -2.29 64.86 -11.06
CA GLN A 30 -3.14 64.42 -12.14
C GLN A 30 -3.74 63.10 -11.67
N PRO A 31 -5.07 63.00 -11.49
CA PRO A 31 -5.68 61.75 -11.09
C PRO A 31 -5.29 60.71 -12.13
N ILE A 32 -4.70 59.61 -11.67
CA ILE A 32 -4.37 58.50 -12.55
C ILE A 32 -5.70 57.98 -13.11
N ASN A 33 -6.03 58.38 -14.34
CA ASN A 33 -7.27 57.96 -14.96
C ASN A 33 -7.22 56.45 -15.16
N PHE A 34 -8.11 55.74 -14.48
CA PHE A 34 -8.22 54.30 -14.61
C PHE A 34 -8.50 53.88 -16.05
N ASP A 35 -9.15 54.74 -16.83
CA ASP A 35 -9.43 54.54 -18.25
C ASP A 35 -8.12 54.53 -19.07
N ASP A 36 -7.20 55.46 -18.83
CA ASP A 36 -5.89 55.50 -19.51
C ASP A 36 -5.06 54.23 -19.21
N ILE A 37 -5.08 53.78 -17.95
CA ILE A 37 -4.43 52.50 -17.58
C ILE A 37 -5.08 51.33 -18.29
N ARG A 38 -6.41 51.29 -18.31
CA ARG A 38 -7.18 50.21 -18.91
C ARG A 38 -6.94 50.12 -20.41
N GLU A 39 -6.87 51.25 -21.11
CA GLU A 39 -6.53 51.31 -22.53
C GLU A 39 -5.11 50.78 -22.79
N VAL A 40 -4.12 51.17 -21.98
CA VAL A 40 -2.75 50.64 -22.07
C VAL A 40 -2.72 49.13 -21.81
N GLN A 41 -3.54 48.62 -20.88
CA GLN A 41 -3.66 47.18 -20.63
C GLN A 41 -4.33 46.45 -21.80
N GLU A 42 -5.36 47.03 -22.41
CA GLU A 42 -6.05 46.47 -23.58
C GLU A 42 -5.14 46.44 -24.81
N GLN A 43 -4.30 47.45 -25.02
CA GLN A 43 -3.27 47.45 -26.07
C GLN A 43 -2.19 46.39 -25.85
N ARG A 44 -1.92 46.02 -24.58
CA ARG A 44 -0.99 44.91 -24.26
C ARG A 44 -1.63 43.54 -24.42
N ARG A 45 -2.95 43.44 -24.50
CA ARG A 45 -3.60 42.18 -24.87
C ARG A 45 -3.24 41.90 -26.32
N ARG A 46 -2.68 40.72 -26.57
CA ARG A 46 -2.45 40.27 -27.95
C ARG A 46 -3.81 40.24 -28.65
N GLN A 47 -3.93 40.92 -29.79
CA GLN A 47 -5.19 40.88 -30.53
C GLN A 47 -5.53 39.44 -30.90
N ASN A 48 -6.82 39.12 -30.88
CA ASN A 48 -7.33 37.79 -31.17
C ASN A 48 -6.96 37.44 -32.62
N GLY A 49 -6.03 36.49 -32.77
CA GLY A 49 -5.56 35.97 -34.03
C GLY A 49 -5.11 34.53 -33.87
N PHE A 50 -4.94 33.84 -34.98
CA PHE A 50 -4.47 32.46 -34.98
C PHE A 50 -3.00 32.39 -34.52
N THR A 51 -2.70 31.45 -33.64
CA THR A 51 -1.32 31.16 -33.23
C THR A 51 -0.51 30.68 -34.45
N ALA A 52 0.80 30.91 -34.51
CA ALA A 52 1.63 30.47 -35.66
C ALA A 52 1.45 28.97 -36.01
N VAL A 53 1.22 28.14 -34.99
CA VAL A 53 0.91 26.70 -35.14
C VAL A 53 -0.50 26.48 -35.70
N GLU A 54 -1.49 27.23 -35.21
CA GLU A 54 -2.87 27.17 -35.74
C GLU A 54 -2.97 27.65 -37.19
N CYS A 55 -2.17 28.65 -37.58
CA CYS A 55 -2.07 29.09 -38.97
C CYS A 55 -1.46 28.03 -39.89
N ALA A 56 -0.51 27.23 -39.39
CA ALA A 56 0.19 26.22 -40.18
C ALA A 56 -0.58 24.90 -40.30
N VAL A 57 -1.23 24.45 -39.21
CA VAL A 57 -1.82 23.10 -39.10
C VAL A 57 -3.35 23.13 -39.05
N GLY A 58 -3.95 24.27 -38.71
CA GLY A 58 -5.39 24.42 -38.49
C GLY A 58 -5.79 24.29 -37.02
N LYS A 59 -7.00 24.78 -36.67
CA LYS A 59 -7.45 24.95 -35.27
C LYS A 59 -7.58 23.64 -34.49
N GLU A 60 -7.99 22.56 -35.15
CA GLU A 60 -8.29 21.29 -34.47
C GLU A 60 -7.00 20.54 -34.13
N LEU A 61 -6.14 20.36 -35.12
CA LEU A 61 -4.83 19.71 -34.93
C LEU A 61 -3.88 20.51 -34.02
N ALA A 62 -3.99 21.84 -34.02
CA ALA A 62 -3.23 22.67 -33.08
C ALA A 62 -3.70 22.51 -31.63
N LYS A 63 -4.98 22.21 -31.38
CA LYS A 63 -5.46 21.89 -30.02
C LYS A 63 -4.88 20.58 -29.55
N GLU A 64 -4.95 19.54 -30.38
CA GLU A 64 -4.36 18.24 -30.07
C GLU A 64 -2.86 18.34 -29.79
N PHE A 65 -2.11 19.14 -30.55
CA PHE A 65 -0.68 19.36 -30.31
C PHE A 65 -0.40 20.08 -28.98
N ASN A 66 -1.24 21.05 -28.59
CA ASN A 66 -1.09 21.74 -27.32
C ASN A 66 -1.48 20.86 -26.11
N ASP A 67 -2.44 19.95 -26.29
CA ASP A 67 -2.86 18.99 -25.26
C ASP A 67 -1.81 17.88 -25.06
N LEU A 68 -1.00 17.60 -26.08
CA LEU A 68 0.13 16.68 -26.00
C LEU A 68 1.37 17.31 -25.33
N ASP A 69 1.55 18.62 -25.47
CA ASP A 69 2.61 19.42 -24.81
C ASP A 69 2.22 19.80 -23.36
N GLU A 70 1.65 18.86 -22.59
CA GLU A 70 1.42 19.00 -21.14
C GLU A 70 2.76 18.92 -20.36
N ASP A 71 3.60 19.93 -20.55
CA ASP A 71 4.75 20.18 -19.68
C ASP A 71 4.22 20.60 -18.29
N PRO A 72 4.43 19.80 -17.23
CA PRO A 72 3.89 20.06 -15.90
C PRO A 72 4.40 21.36 -15.27
N PHE A 73 5.44 21.98 -15.84
CA PHE A 73 6.01 23.25 -15.38
C PHE A 73 5.59 24.46 -16.23
N ARG A 74 4.84 24.28 -17.33
CA ARG A 74 4.38 25.37 -18.22
C ARG A 74 2.86 25.59 -18.18
N MET A 75 2.19 25.12 -17.13
CA MET A 75 0.77 25.43 -16.91
C MET A 75 0.57 26.96 -16.74
N LYS A 76 -0.38 27.54 -17.48
CA LYS A 76 -0.69 28.98 -17.49
C LYS A 76 -1.19 29.56 -16.15
N GLY A 77 -1.36 28.73 -15.11
CA GLY A 77 -1.76 29.16 -13.78
C GLY A 77 -1.04 28.33 -12.72
N GLY A 78 -0.29 28.99 -11.84
CA GLY A 78 0.40 28.36 -10.72
C GLY A 78 -0.56 27.92 -9.62
N GLY A 79 -1.28 26.83 -9.85
CA GLY A 79 -2.18 26.19 -8.88
C GLY A 79 -1.95 24.68 -8.84
N GLN A 80 -2.16 24.07 -7.67
CA GLN A 80 -2.05 22.62 -7.45
C GLN A 80 -2.72 21.82 -8.57
N LEU A 81 -2.02 20.81 -9.11
CA LEU A 81 -2.55 19.88 -10.11
C LEU A 81 -3.84 19.24 -9.57
N ARG A 82 -4.99 19.67 -10.08
CA ARG A 82 -6.24 18.94 -9.96
C ARG A 82 -6.33 18.04 -11.18
N LEU A 83 -6.18 16.73 -10.97
CA LEU A 83 -6.49 15.74 -12.00
C LEU A 83 -7.95 15.93 -12.44
N SER A 84 -8.20 15.81 -13.75
CA SER A 84 -9.56 15.79 -14.28
C SER A 84 -10.36 14.66 -13.65
N ASP A 85 -11.67 14.85 -13.51
CA ASP A 85 -12.52 13.86 -12.83
C ASP A 85 -12.55 12.53 -13.59
N ASP A 86 -12.40 12.56 -14.92
CA ASP A 86 -12.22 11.37 -15.75
C ASP A 86 -10.95 10.59 -15.40
N ARG A 87 -9.83 11.28 -15.16
CA ARG A 87 -8.55 10.64 -14.80
C ARG A 87 -8.59 10.07 -13.38
N LYS A 88 -9.32 10.71 -12.47
CA LYS A 88 -9.57 10.15 -11.12
C LYS A 88 -10.46 8.91 -11.17
N ALA A 89 -11.51 8.92 -12.00
CA ALA A 89 -12.39 7.77 -12.19
C ALA A 89 -11.65 6.57 -12.78
N GLN A 90 -10.75 6.79 -13.75
CA GLN A 90 -9.90 5.74 -14.30
C GLN A 90 -8.95 5.13 -13.27
N LEU A 91 -8.32 5.96 -12.43
CA LEU A 91 -7.45 5.47 -11.36
C LEU A 91 -8.22 4.66 -10.31
N ALA A 92 -9.42 5.12 -9.92
CA ALA A 92 -10.28 4.39 -9.00
C ALA A 92 -10.75 3.04 -9.56
N ALA A 93 -11.09 2.98 -10.85
CA ALA A 93 -11.47 1.74 -11.52
C ALA A 93 -10.31 0.73 -11.58
N GLN A 94 -9.09 1.19 -11.85
CA GLN A 94 -7.90 0.34 -11.83
C GLN A 94 -7.59 -0.19 -10.43
N ASP A 95 -7.80 0.62 -9.39
CA ASP A 95 -7.57 0.23 -8.00
C ASP A 95 -8.57 -0.85 -7.53
N ILE A 96 -9.84 -0.72 -7.94
CA ILE A 96 -10.87 -1.74 -7.69
C ILE A 96 -10.54 -3.05 -8.42
N GLU A 97 -10.11 -3.01 -9.67
CA GLU A 97 -9.75 -4.20 -10.44
C GLU A 97 -8.54 -4.93 -9.81
N GLN A 98 -7.55 -4.18 -9.32
CA GLN A 98 -6.40 -4.73 -8.61
C GLN A 98 -6.80 -5.35 -7.27
N GLY A 99 -7.65 -4.67 -6.49
CA GLY A 99 -8.19 -5.19 -5.23
C GLY A 99 -8.96 -6.51 -5.43
N ILE A 100 -9.79 -6.60 -6.46
CA ILE A 100 -10.53 -7.81 -6.82
C ILE A 100 -9.56 -8.95 -7.21
N ARG A 101 -8.56 -8.66 -8.05
CA ARG A 101 -7.53 -9.67 -8.43
C ARG A 101 -6.73 -10.17 -7.24
N GLU A 102 -6.40 -9.29 -6.29
CA GLU A 102 -5.69 -9.68 -5.07
C GLU A 102 -6.57 -10.52 -4.13
N GLN A 103 -7.86 -10.21 -4.02
CA GLN A 103 -8.82 -11.00 -3.25
C GLN A 103 -8.96 -12.42 -3.82
N PHE A 104 -9.15 -12.58 -5.13
CA PHE A 104 -9.19 -13.90 -5.76
C PHE A 104 -7.89 -14.70 -5.60
N LYS A 105 -6.73 -14.03 -5.65
CA LYS A 105 -5.43 -14.69 -5.40
C LYS A 105 -5.29 -15.16 -3.96
N LYS A 106 -5.73 -14.37 -2.99
CA LYS A 106 -5.72 -14.73 -1.56
C LYS A 106 -6.72 -15.84 -1.25
N GLU A 107 -7.91 -15.80 -1.85
CA GLU A 107 -8.94 -16.83 -1.70
C GLU A 107 -8.53 -18.17 -2.34
N SER A 108 -7.93 -18.13 -3.53
CA SER A 108 -7.35 -19.31 -4.19
C SER A 108 -6.24 -19.96 -3.36
N LEU A 109 -5.51 -19.19 -2.57
CA LEU A 109 -4.49 -19.72 -1.66
C LEU A 109 -5.09 -20.35 -0.40
N LEU A 110 -6.28 -19.92 0.02
CA LEU A 110 -6.95 -20.39 1.24
C LEU A 110 -7.75 -21.69 1.03
N ARG A 111 -7.94 -22.11 -0.22
CA ARG A 111 -8.67 -23.35 -0.57
C ARG A 111 -7.66 -24.47 -0.84
N ASP A 112 -7.68 -25.51 0.00
CA ASP A 112 -6.77 -26.67 -0.05
C ASP A 112 -6.69 -27.36 -1.43
N GLU A 113 -7.74 -27.20 -2.25
CA GLU A 113 -7.78 -27.72 -3.62
C GLU A 113 -6.61 -27.24 -4.49
N HIS A 114 -6.11 -26.01 -4.30
CA HIS A 114 -4.97 -25.51 -5.06
C HIS A 114 -3.65 -26.16 -4.63
N GLU A 115 -3.52 -26.54 -3.36
CA GLU A 115 -2.36 -27.27 -2.88
C GLU A 115 -2.38 -28.72 -3.40
N GLU A 116 -3.54 -29.36 -3.40
CA GLU A 116 -3.73 -30.69 -3.98
C GLU A 116 -3.48 -30.70 -5.49
N MET A 117 -3.94 -29.69 -6.23
CA MET A 117 -3.65 -29.53 -7.66
C MET A 117 -2.15 -29.35 -7.92
N LYS A 118 -1.43 -28.57 -7.11
CA LYS A 118 0.02 -28.41 -7.24
C LYS A 118 0.76 -29.73 -6.96
N LYS A 119 0.38 -30.46 -5.91
CA LYS A 119 0.93 -31.78 -5.59
C LYS A 119 0.71 -32.76 -6.74
N PHE A 120 -0.50 -32.80 -7.31
CA PHE A 120 -0.80 -33.65 -8.47
C PHE A 120 0.05 -33.30 -9.69
N ILE A 121 0.22 -32.01 -10.01
CA ILE A 121 1.08 -31.55 -11.10
C ILE A 121 2.54 -31.94 -10.85
N GLU A 122 3.04 -31.75 -9.63
CA GLU A 122 4.39 -32.16 -9.26
C GLU A 122 4.58 -33.67 -9.39
N ASP A 123 3.62 -34.48 -8.94
CA ASP A 123 3.68 -35.93 -9.02
C ASP A 123 3.62 -36.43 -10.46
N GLU A 124 2.75 -35.86 -11.31
CA GLU A 124 2.69 -36.18 -12.74
C GLU A 124 3.96 -35.74 -13.48
N LEU A 125 4.53 -34.57 -13.15
CA LEU A 125 5.82 -34.13 -13.68
C LEU A 125 6.98 -35.02 -13.21
N ARG A 126 6.96 -35.48 -11.97
CA ARG A 126 7.94 -36.44 -11.43
C ARG A 126 7.81 -37.80 -12.11
N LYS A 127 6.60 -38.32 -12.32
CA LYS A 127 6.37 -39.56 -13.09
C LYS A 127 6.88 -39.44 -14.52
N ARG A 128 6.60 -38.34 -15.21
CA ARG A 128 7.12 -38.09 -16.58
C ARG A 128 8.63 -37.91 -16.61
N LYS A 129 9.23 -37.24 -15.63
CA LYS A 129 10.69 -37.10 -15.51
C LYS A 129 11.37 -38.43 -15.17
N ALA A 130 10.75 -39.26 -14.33
CA ALA A 130 11.21 -40.61 -14.03
C ALA A 130 11.15 -41.52 -15.27
N LEU A 131 10.04 -41.49 -16.03
CA LEU A 131 9.91 -42.23 -17.28
C LEU A 131 10.90 -41.74 -18.35
N LYS A 132 11.15 -40.42 -18.44
CA LYS A 132 12.15 -39.84 -19.34
C LYS A 132 13.59 -40.13 -18.91
N SER A 133 13.82 -40.41 -17.62
CA SER A 133 15.11 -40.90 -17.10
C SER A 133 15.31 -42.38 -17.41
N GLU A 134 14.24 -43.17 -17.55
CA GLU A 134 14.29 -44.58 -17.93
C GLU A 134 14.53 -44.77 -19.45
N GLU A 135 13.99 -43.90 -20.31
CA GLU A 135 14.21 -43.98 -21.78
C GLU A 135 15.55 -43.38 -22.26
N GLY A 136 16.27 -42.65 -21.40
CA GLY A 136 17.54 -41.99 -21.74
C GLY A 136 18.80 -42.60 -21.12
N ALA A 137 18.67 -43.65 -20.29
CA ALA A 137 19.77 -44.17 -19.48
C ALA A 137 20.14 -45.63 -19.80
N SER A 138 20.38 -45.92 -21.08
CA SER A 138 21.15 -47.10 -21.50
C SER A 138 22.67 -46.89 -21.38
N SER A 139 23.16 -46.06 -20.44
CA SER A 139 24.57 -46.07 -20.06
C SER A 139 24.84 -45.45 -18.68
N SER A 140 25.40 -46.28 -17.82
CA SER A 140 26.18 -45.91 -16.62
C SER A 140 25.44 -45.23 -15.46
N LYS A 141 24.94 -46.04 -14.53
CA LYS A 141 25.40 -46.15 -13.13
C LYS A 141 24.30 -46.84 -12.33
N GLN A 142 24.36 -48.17 -12.31
CA GLN A 142 23.82 -48.92 -11.18
C GLN A 142 24.62 -48.53 -9.94
N ALA A 143 24.14 -47.53 -9.20
CA ALA A 143 24.51 -47.39 -7.82
C ALA A 143 23.78 -48.51 -7.08
N LYS A 144 24.52 -49.54 -6.66
CA LYS A 144 24.03 -50.56 -5.74
C LYS A 144 23.27 -49.87 -4.59
N PRO A 145 22.15 -50.41 -4.10
CA PRO A 145 21.60 -49.93 -2.85
C PRO A 145 22.67 -50.24 -1.79
N HIS A 146 23.41 -49.21 -1.39
CA HIS A 146 24.27 -49.33 -0.23
C HIS A 146 23.35 -49.65 0.93
N GLU A 147 23.58 -50.79 1.57
CA GLU A 147 23.02 -51.18 2.86
C GLU A 147 23.38 -50.08 3.86
N LEU A 148 22.60 -48.99 3.84
CA LEU A 148 22.57 -48.04 4.92
C LEU A 148 22.10 -48.84 6.12
N SER A 149 22.88 -48.87 7.20
CA SER A 149 22.44 -49.50 8.45
C SER A 149 21.04 -48.99 8.79
N ASP A 150 20.22 -49.84 9.40
CA ASP A 150 18.86 -49.47 9.81
C ASP A 150 18.84 -48.16 10.61
N GLU A 151 19.92 -47.88 11.36
CA GLU A 151 20.16 -46.63 12.06
C GLU A 151 20.23 -45.42 11.12
N ALA A 152 21.00 -45.47 10.03
CA ALA A 152 21.08 -44.37 9.06
C ALA A 152 19.75 -44.14 8.34
N LEU A 153 18.98 -45.20 8.10
CA LEU A 153 17.64 -45.11 7.53
C LEU A 153 16.66 -44.45 8.53
N MET A 154 16.72 -44.83 9.80
CA MET A 154 15.93 -44.26 10.90
C MET A 154 16.24 -42.78 11.11
N VAL A 155 17.52 -42.39 11.10
CA VAL A 155 17.92 -40.97 11.23
C VAL A 155 17.37 -40.15 10.06
N LYS A 156 17.48 -40.65 8.84
CA LYS A 156 16.95 -39.97 7.64
C LYS A 156 15.42 -39.88 7.63
N ALA A 157 14.73 -40.87 8.21
CA ALA A 157 13.28 -40.83 8.41
C ALA A 157 12.89 -39.81 9.48
N ALA A 158 13.62 -39.74 10.59
CA ALA A 158 13.40 -38.76 11.65
C ALA A 158 13.65 -37.32 11.16
N GLU A 159 14.66 -37.09 10.33
CA GLU A 159 14.91 -35.78 9.71
C GLU A 159 13.75 -35.31 8.83
N LYS A 160 13.14 -36.22 8.06
CA LYS A 160 11.95 -35.91 7.26
C LYS A 160 10.77 -35.54 8.16
N ILE A 161 10.52 -36.30 9.23
CA ILE A 161 9.43 -36.04 10.20
C ILE A 161 9.67 -34.73 10.96
N LYS A 162 10.92 -34.38 11.28
CA LYS A 162 11.30 -33.12 11.92
C LYS A 162 10.98 -31.89 11.06
N GLY A 163 10.83 -32.04 9.74
CA GLY A 163 10.34 -30.98 8.85
C GLY A 163 8.82 -30.75 8.91
N TYR A 164 8.04 -31.77 9.31
CA TYR A 164 6.57 -31.75 9.40
C TYR A 164 6.07 -31.39 10.81
N THR A 165 6.79 -30.54 11.56
CA THR A 165 6.24 -30.06 12.84
C THR A 165 5.04 -29.16 12.54
N SER A 166 3.85 -29.53 13.02
CA SER A 166 2.57 -28.81 12.84
C SER A 166 2.58 -27.35 13.29
N LYS A 167 3.61 -26.93 14.04
CA LYS A 167 3.78 -25.58 14.58
C LYS A 167 3.65 -24.47 13.52
N LYS A 168 4.07 -24.74 12.27
CA LYS A 168 3.95 -23.74 11.18
C LYS A 168 2.52 -23.58 10.66
N ALA A 169 1.70 -24.63 10.73
CA ALA A 169 0.29 -24.58 10.33
C ALA A 169 -0.58 -23.97 11.45
N ASP A 170 -0.26 -24.30 12.71
CA ASP A 170 -0.95 -23.75 13.88
C ASP A 170 -0.73 -22.23 14.01
N GLU A 171 0.45 -21.71 13.67
CA GLU A 171 0.76 -20.27 13.74
C GLU A 171 0.00 -19.45 12.68
N LEU A 172 -0.23 -20.00 11.49
CA LEU A 172 -0.97 -19.32 10.43
C LEU A 172 -2.48 -19.26 10.73
N LEU A 173 -3.06 -20.35 11.26
CA LEU A 173 -4.47 -20.39 11.64
C LEU A 173 -4.73 -19.63 12.95
N SER A 174 -3.83 -19.73 13.94
CA SER A 174 -3.98 -19.01 15.21
C SER A 174 -4.00 -17.51 15.00
N ASN A 175 -3.14 -16.99 14.12
CA ASN A 175 -3.08 -15.55 13.84
C ASN A 175 -4.35 -15.05 13.13
N GLN A 176 -4.95 -15.85 12.25
CA GLN A 176 -6.24 -15.54 11.64
C GLN A 176 -7.38 -15.53 12.66
N MET A 177 -7.39 -16.49 13.59
CA MET A 177 -8.40 -16.54 14.65
C MET A 177 -8.22 -15.40 15.68
N LEU A 178 -6.98 -15.05 16.03
CA LEU A 178 -6.67 -13.94 16.94
C LEU A 178 -6.99 -12.58 16.31
N ALA A 179 -6.69 -12.38 15.02
CA ALA A 179 -7.03 -11.16 14.30
C ALA A 179 -8.54 -11.05 13.98
N GLY A 180 -9.26 -12.17 13.98
CA GLY A 180 -10.71 -12.23 13.75
C GLY A 180 -11.56 -11.98 14.99
N ILE A 181 -10.97 -11.93 16.19
CA ILE A 181 -11.68 -11.54 17.40
C ILE A 181 -11.55 -10.02 17.54
N PRO A 182 -12.62 -9.22 17.32
CA PRO A 182 -12.56 -7.81 17.64
C PRO A 182 -12.25 -7.65 19.12
N GLU A 183 -11.32 -6.75 19.44
CA GLU A 183 -11.00 -6.38 20.82
C GLU A 183 -12.24 -5.77 21.48
N VAL A 184 -13.05 -6.62 22.11
CA VAL A 184 -14.14 -6.15 22.97
C VAL A 184 -13.51 -5.88 24.32
N ASP A 185 -13.29 -4.61 24.64
CA ASP A 185 -12.86 -4.19 25.96
C ASP A 185 -13.94 -4.56 26.99
N LEU A 186 -13.78 -5.74 27.61
CA LEU A 186 -14.68 -6.25 28.65
C LEU A 186 -14.69 -5.37 29.91
N GLY A 187 -13.79 -4.40 30.01
CA GLY A 187 -13.61 -3.54 31.18
C GLY A 187 -12.91 -4.24 32.34
N ILE A 188 -12.31 -3.44 33.22
CA ILE A 188 -11.55 -3.94 34.39
C ILE A 188 -12.47 -4.72 35.35
N ASN A 189 -13.72 -4.29 35.52
CA ASN A 189 -14.69 -4.93 36.42
C ASN A 189 -15.06 -6.35 35.97
N ALA A 190 -15.32 -6.58 34.68
CA ALA A 190 -15.62 -7.94 34.18
C ALA A 190 -14.38 -8.84 34.26
N ARG A 191 -13.19 -8.30 34.00
CA ARG A 191 -11.93 -9.03 34.19
C ARG A 191 -11.75 -9.46 35.65
N ILE A 192 -11.99 -8.57 36.60
CA ILE A 192 -11.93 -8.88 38.03
C ILE A 192 -12.99 -9.92 38.41
N SER A 193 -14.24 -9.80 37.93
CA SER A 193 -15.30 -10.79 38.20
C SER A 193 -14.92 -12.19 37.71
N ASN A 194 -14.40 -12.30 36.49
CA ASN A 194 -13.96 -13.57 35.92
C ASN A 194 -12.78 -14.17 36.72
N ILE A 195 -11.85 -13.34 37.17
CA ILE A 195 -10.74 -13.78 38.03
C ILE A 195 -11.28 -14.31 39.37
N MET A 196 -12.18 -13.57 40.02
CA MET A 196 -12.78 -13.99 41.29
C MET A 196 -13.56 -15.31 41.14
N GLU A 197 -14.38 -15.47 40.10
CA GLU A 197 -15.14 -16.69 39.86
C GLU A 197 -14.25 -17.90 39.57
N THR A 198 -13.20 -17.72 38.76
CA THR A 198 -12.26 -18.80 38.44
C THR A 198 -11.42 -19.18 39.65
N GLU A 199 -11.02 -18.22 40.49
CA GLU A 199 -10.35 -18.48 41.76
C GLU A 199 -11.25 -19.21 42.76
N GLN A 200 -12.53 -18.82 42.89
CA GLN A 200 -13.49 -19.51 43.75
C GLN A 200 -13.70 -20.97 43.32
N LYS A 201 -13.90 -21.22 42.02
CA LYS A 201 -14.05 -22.58 41.47
C LYS A 201 -12.78 -23.40 41.65
N LYS A 202 -11.61 -22.80 41.43
CA LYS A 202 -10.31 -23.43 41.72
C LYS A 202 -10.24 -23.81 43.19
N ASN A 203 -10.43 -22.87 44.11
CA ASN A 203 -10.36 -23.15 45.55
C ASN A 203 -11.37 -24.22 45.99
N ALA A 204 -12.56 -24.26 45.40
CA ALA A 204 -13.55 -25.32 45.63
C ALA A 204 -13.06 -26.70 45.14
N LEU A 205 -12.43 -26.79 43.98
CA LEU A 205 -11.82 -28.03 43.48
C LEU A 205 -10.65 -28.50 44.35
N TRP A 206 -9.77 -27.57 44.75
CA TRP A 206 -8.65 -27.88 45.66
C TRP A 206 -9.14 -28.37 47.02
N ARG A 207 -10.20 -27.77 47.57
CA ARG A 207 -10.83 -28.24 48.81
C ARG A 207 -11.49 -29.60 48.68
N LYS A 208 -12.21 -29.85 47.57
CA LYS A 208 -12.73 -31.19 47.25
C LYS A 208 -11.62 -32.22 47.15
N MET A 209 -10.49 -31.88 46.52
CA MET A 209 -9.31 -32.74 46.41
C MET A 209 -8.65 -33.01 47.78
N GLN A 210 -8.67 -32.02 48.68
CA GLN A 210 -8.19 -32.14 50.06
C GLN A 210 -9.22 -32.78 51.02
N GLY A 211 -10.38 -33.22 50.53
CA GLY A 211 -11.43 -33.83 51.35
C GLY A 211 -12.13 -32.87 52.32
N LEU A 212 -11.97 -31.56 52.15
CA LEU A 212 -12.57 -30.54 53.01
C LEU A 212 -13.97 -30.17 52.48
N ALA A 213 -14.96 -30.10 53.38
CA ALA A 213 -16.34 -29.77 53.02
C ALA A 213 -16.45 -28.39 52.32
N PRO A 214 -17.38 -28.21 51.37
CA PRO A 214 -17.56 -26.93 50.70
C PRO A 214 -17.98 -25.85 51.71
N GLU A 215 -17.29 -24.71 51.70
CA GLU A 215 -17.74 -23.56 52.49
C GLU A 215 -19.07 -23.04 51.95
N GLU A 216 -20.07 -22.93 52.83
CA GLU A 216 -21.31 -22.24 52.51
C GLU A 216 -21.02 -20.76 52.20
N PRO A 217 -21.68 -20.17 51.18
CA PRO A 217 -21.52 -18.75 50.88
C PRO A 217 -21.84 -17.91 52.12
N GLU A 218 -21.06 -16.85 52.35
CA GLU A 218 -21.12 -16.05 53.58
C GLU A 218 -22.52 -15.50 53.89
N GLU A 219 -23.34 -15.25 52.86
CA GLU A 219 -24.74 -14.85 53.02
C GLU A 219 -25.60 -15.88 53.76
N LYS A 220 -25.32 -17.18 53.59
CA LYS A 220 -26.02 -18.26 54.31
C LYS A 220 -25.51 -18.41 55.74
N LYS A 221 -24.20 -18.22 55.96
CA LYS A 221 -23.61 -18.17 57.32
C LYS A 221 -24.20 -17.00 58.13
N ALA A 222 -24.35 -15.83 57.52
CA ALA A 222 -24.94 -14.65 58.15
C ALA A 222 -26.43 -14.81 58.48
N LYS A 223 -27.20 -15.53 57.66
CA LYS A 223 -28.62 -15.83 57.93
C LYS A 223 -28.81 -16.87 59.04
N ARG A 224 -27.92 -17.87 59.14
CA ARG A 224 -27.93 -18.86 60.23
C ARG A 224 -27.50 -18.28 61.57
N ALA A 225 -26.62 -17.27 61.58
CA ALA A 225 -26.19 -16.58 62.79
C ALA A 225 -27.21 -15.55 63.33
N ARG A 226 -28.28 -15.26 62.58
CA ARG A 226 -29.35 -14.33 62.95
C ARG A 226 -30.63 -15.02 63.45
N PHE A 227 -30.62 -16.35 63.56
CA PHE A 227 -31.69 -17.16 64.17
C PHE A 227 -31.17 -17.86 65.42
#